data_AF-H2KVD9-F1
#
_entry.id   AF-H2KVD9-F1
#
_cell.length_a   1.000
_cell.length_b   1.000
_cell.length_c   1.000
_cell.angle_alpha   90.00
_cell.angle_beta   90.00
_cell.angle_gamma   90.00
#
_symmetry.space_group_name_H-M   'P 1'
#
loop_
_entity.id
_entity.type
_entity.pdbx_description
1 polymer ?
#
loop_
_entity_poly.entity_id
_entity_poly.type
_entity_poly.pdbx_seq_one_letter_code
_entity_poly.pdbx_strand_id
1 'polypeptide(L)'
;AMFASRRGTVSGFFLAGRFMSWIPIGASLFASNIGSEHFIGLAGSGAASGIGVGAFELNASILLQLLGWVFLPVYIASGVCTLPEYMKRRFGGNRIQVYLAGLSLLLYVFTKISVNLYSGSLFLTEALQWNIWVSILLILVFTSLITITGGLAAVIYTDTLQCFIMVAGALVLAILSESRLLCM
;
A
#
# COMPACT_ATOMS: atom_id res chain seq x y z
N ALA A 1 23.46 -14.42 -6.71
CA ALA A 1 24.20 -14.45 -5.44
C ALA A 1 23.35 -13.85 -4.32
N MET A 2 22.29 -14.55 -3.93
CA MET A 2 21.16 -14.01 -3.16
C MET A 2 20.91 -14.81 -1.87
N PHE A 3 21.98 -15.15 -1.16
CA PHE A 3 21.90 -15.85 0.13
C PHE A 3 23.11 -15.47 0.98
N ALA A 4 23.06 -14.33 1.67
CA ALA A 4 23.93 -14.07 2.81
C ALA A 4 23.29 -13.05 3.75
N SER A 5 22.77 -13.59 4.84
CA SER A 5 22.32 -12.90 6.04
C SER A 5 23.36 -11.90 6.57
N ARG A 6 22.99 -10.63 6.74
CA ARG A 6 23.63 -9.70 7.69
C ARG A 6 22.56 -8.98 8.52
N ARG A 7 22.08 -9.69 9.55
CA ARG A 7 21.10 -9.25 10.56
C ARG A 7 21.67 -8.29 11.63
N GLY A 8 22.75 -7.56 11.35
CA GLY A 8 23.59 -6.99 12.43
C GLY A 8 23.49 -5.50 12.70
N THR A 9 22.82 -4.68 11.89
CA THR A 9 22.92 -3.22 12.06
C THR A 9 21.63 -2.53 11.65
N VAL A 10 21.19 -1.56 12.46
CA VAL A 10 20.01 -0.71 12.19
C VAL A 10 20.15 -0.01 10.83
N SER A 11 21.37 0.29 10.39
CA SER A 11 21.66 0.77 9.03
C SER A 11 21.50 -0.29 7.92
N GLY A 12 21.64 -1.58 8.17
CA GLY A 12 21.27 -2.62 7.18
C GLY A 12 19.76 -2.79 7.04
N PHE A 13 19.02 -2.50 8.12
CA PHE A 13 17.56 -2.56 8.21
C PHE A 13 16.86 -1.29 7.68
N PHE A 14 17.49 -0.11 7.84
CA PHE A 14 16.99 1.18 7.36
C PHE A 14 17.61 1.67 6.05
N LEU A 15 18.81 1.22 5.70
CA LEU A 15 19.59 1.78 4.59
C LEU A 15 19.83 0.80 3.44
N ALA A 16 19.17 -0.36 3.47
CA ALA A 16 19.14 -1.46 2.48
C ALA A 16 20.05 -1.28 1.25
N GLY A 17 21.37 -1.17 1.49
CA GLY A 17 22.39 -0.90 0.50
C GLY A 17 22.17 0.38 -0.34
N ARG A 18 23.27 1.05 -0.70
CA ARG A 18 23.31 1.93 -1.89
C ARG A 18 23.03 1.20 -3.23
N PHE A 19 22.42 0.01 -3.18
CA PHE A 19 22.26 -0.97 -4.25
C PHE A 19 20.87 -1.62 -4.27
N MET A 20 19.86 -1.03 -3.61
CA MET A 20 18.48 -1.46 -3.87
C MET A 20 18.11 -1.07 -5.30
N SER A 21 17.87 -2.08 -6.15
CA SER A 21 17.51 -1.89 -7.55
C SER A 21 16.22 -1.07 -7.64
N TRP A 22 16.04 -0.27 -8.70
CA TRP A 22 14.84 0.55 -8.91
C TRP A 22 13.53 -0.26 -8.82
N ILE A 23 13.55 -1.52 -9.28
CA ILE A 23 12.39 -2.41 -9.37
C ILE A 23 11.73 -2.66 -8.00
N PRO A 24 12.41 -3.18 -6.96
CA PRO A 24 11.80 -3.41 -5.65
C PRO A 24 11.32 -2.13 -4.95
N ILE A 25 11.98 -0.98 -5.17
CA ILE A 25 11.53 0.31 -4.62
C ILE A 25 10.21 0.74 -5.27
N GLY A 26 10.13 0.67 -6.60
CA GLY A 26 8.90 0.94 -7.34
C GLY A 26 7.77 -0.02 -6.97
N ALA A 27 8.07 -1.31 -6.83
CA ALA A 27 7.10 -2.31 -6.42
C ALA A 27 6.57 -2.06 -5.00
N SER A 28 7.43 -1.67 -4.05
CA SER A 28 6.99 -1.33 -2.68
C SER A 28 6.15 -0.06 -2.62
N LEU A 29 6.52 0.98 -3.41
CA LEU A 29 5.71 2.20 -3.53
C LEU A 29 4.34 1.90 -4.15
N PHE A 30 4.30 1.04 -5.17
CA PHE A 30 3.07 0.58 -5.79
C PHE A 30 2.22 -0.27 -4.82
N ALA A 31 2.81 -1.22 -4.10
CA ALA A 31 2.15 -2.03 -3.08
C ALA A 31 1.52 -1.16 -1.99
N SER A 32 2.23 -0.11 -1.56
CA SER A 32 1.76 0.81 -0.52
C SER A 32 0.62 1.71 -0.99
N ASN A 33 0.53 1.96 -2.30
CA ASN A 33 -0.55 2.74 -2.88
C ASN A 33 -1.79 1.87 -3.13
N ILE A 34 -1.61 0.66 -3.66
CA ILE A 34 -2.70 -0.22 -4.06
C ILE A 34 -3.10 -1.15 -2.90
N GLY A 35 -4.18 -0.77 -2.22
CA GLY A 35 -4.85 -1.60 -1.19
C GLY A 35 -6.12 -2.30 -1.68
N SER A 36 -6.78 -3.01 -0.76
CA SER A 36 -8.09 -3.66 -0.98
C SER A 36 -9.18 -2.67 -1.40
N GLU A 37 -9.02 -1.40 -1.04
CA GLU A 37 -9.87 -0.28 -1.49
C GLU A 37 -9.83 -0.07 -3.01
N HIS A 38 -8.66 -0.18 -3.63
CA HIS A 38 -8.51 -0.01 -5.07
C HIS A 38 -9.10 -1.22 -5.80
N PHE A 39 -8.85 -2.42 -5.29
CA PHE A 39 -9.31 -3.65 -5.95
C PHE A 39 -10.83 -3.83 -5.89
N ILE A 40 -11.47 -3.56 -4.75
CA ILE A 40 -12.93 -3.70 -4.62
C ILE A 40 -13.65 -2.40 -4.98
N GLY A 41 -13.11 -1.25 -4.55
CA GLY A 41 -13.71 0.07 -4.81
C GLY A 41 -13.64 0.47 -6.28
N LEU A 42 -12.44 0.46 -6.89
CA LEU A 42 -12.32 0.87 -8.30
C LEU A 42 -12.92 -0.17 -9.24
N ALA A 43 -12.88 -1.47 -8.92
CA ALA A 43 -13.58 -2.47 -9.73
C ALA A 43 -15.10 -2.26 -9.68
N GLY A 44 -15.66 -1.97 -8.49
CA GLY A 44 -17.08 -1.64 -8.33
C GLY A 44 -17.47 -0.36 -9.07
N SER A 45 -16.70 0.72 -8.90
CA SER A 45 -16.91 1.97 -9.63
C SER A 45 -16.70 1.81 -11.13
N GLY A 46 -15.75 0.99 -11.58
CA GLY A 46 -15.51 0.68 -12.98
C GLY A 46 -16.66 -0.10 -13.61
N ALA A 47 -17.27 -1.04 -12.87
CA ALA A 47 -18.48 -1.74 -13.30
C ALA A 47 -19.70 -0.80 -13.41
N ALA A 48 -19.82 0.19 -12.51
CA ALA A 48 -20.96 1.11 -12.50
C ALA A 48 -20.81 2.31 -13.44
N SER A 49 -19.61 2.87 -13.58
CA SER A 49 -19.33 4.13 -14.31
C SER A 49 -18.42 3.97 -15.53
N GLY A 50 -17.97 2.74 -15.83
CA GLY A 50 -17.14 2.41 -16.98
C GLY A 50 -15.67 2.80 -16.83
N ILE A 51 -15.00 2.98 -17.97
CA ILE A 51 -13.54 3.21 -18.07
C ILE A 51 -13.11 4.58 -17.50
N GLY A 52 -14.06 5.48 -17.20
CA GLY A 52 -13.79 6.81 -16.65
C GLY A 52 -12.98 6.79 -15.34
N VAL A 53 -13.13 5.74 -14.54
CA VAL A 53 -12.34 5.53 -13.30
C VAL A 53 -10.85 5.35 -13.62
N GLY A 54 -10.51 4.76 -14.76
CA GLY A 54 -9.12 4.61 -15.20
C GLY A 54 -8.40 5.93 -15.47
N ALA A 55 -9.15 7.00 -15.81
CA ALA A 55 -8.56 8.33 -15.98
C ALA A 55 -8.01 8.90 -14.66
N PHE A 56 -8.55 8.49 -13.52
CA PHE A 56 -8.04 8.87 -12.20
C PHE A 56 -6.63 8.31 -11.98
N GLU A 57 -6.43 7.03 -12.25
CA GLU A 57 -5.13 6.33 -12.09
C GLU A 57 -4.08 6.83 -13.10
N LEU A 58 -4.49 7.13 -14.33
CA LEU A 58 -3.60 7.73 -15.33
C LEU A 58 -3.13 9.14 -14.92
N ASN A 59 -4.02 9.97 -14.37
CA ASN A 59 -3.63 11.28 -13.84
C ASN A 59 -2.72 11.15 -12.61
N ALA A 60 -2.99 10.19 -11.71
CA ALA A 60 -2.15 9.92 -10.55
C ALA A 60 -0.72 9.54 -10.95
N SER A 61 -0.56 8.73 -12.01
CA SER A 61 0.75 8.33 -12.54
C SER A 61 1.60 9.52 -13.00
N ILE A 62 0.98 10.51 -13.66
CA ILE A 62 1.67 11.73 -14.10
C ILE A 62 2.12 12.57 -12.89
N LEU A 63 1.26 12.71 -11.89
CA LEU A 63 1.57 13.44 -10.65
C LEU A 63 2.68 12.75 -9.85
N LEU A 64 2.70 11.42 -9.82
CA LEU A 64 3.78 10.64 -9.20
C LEU A 64 5.13 10.87 -9.89
N GLN A 65 5.15 10.94 -11.22
CA GLN A 65 6.37 11.27 -11.96
C GLN A 65 6.89 12.67 -11.59
N LEU A 66 5.98 13.65 -11.50
CA LEU A 66 6.31 15.01 -11.09
C LEU A 66 6.84 15.06 -9.64
N LEU A 67 6.20 14.31 -8.73
CA LEU A 67 6.64 14.15 -7.34
C LEU A 67 8.06 13.58 -7.28
N GLY A 68 8.33 12.53 -8.06
CA GLY A 68 9.63 11.86 -8.13
C GLY A 68 10.75 12.76 -8.66
N TRP A 69 10.46 13.68 -9.59
CA TRP A 69 11.50 14.52 -10.19
C TRP A 69 11.71 15.85 -9.47
N VAL A 70 10.63 16.46 -8.97
CA VAL A 70 10.68 17.79 -8.34
C VAL A 70 10.82 17.70 -6.83
N PHE A 71 10.04 16.85 -6.16
CA PHE A 71 9.97 16.82 -4.70
C PHE A 71 10.97 15.86 -4.07
N LEU A 72 11.25 14.72 -4.71
CA LEU A 72 12.23 13.76 -4.21
C LEU A 72 13.64 14.36 -3.97
N PRO A 73 14.24 15.14 -4.89
CA PRO A 73 15.56 15.74 -4.61
C PRO A 73 15.51 16.72 -3.43
N VAL A 74 14.40 17.44 -3.24
CA VAL A 74 14.20 18.35 -2.12
C VAL A 74 14.13 17.59 -0.79
N TYR A 75 13.41 16.46 -0.75
CA TYR A 75 13.32 15.63 0.46
C TYR A 75 14.66 15.01 0.83
N ILE A 76 15.41 14.48 -0.14
CA ILE A 76 16.74 13.91 0.07
C ILE A 76 17.71 14.99 0.57
N ALA A 77 17.71 16.19 -0.03
CA ALA A 77 18.56 17.30 0.40
C ALA A 77 18.23 17.78 1.82
N SER A 78 16.95 17.72 2.22
CA SER A 78 16.53 18.12 3.57
C SER A 78 16.86 17.11 4.67
N GLY A 79 17.25 15.88 4.33
CA GLY A 79 17.65 14.84 5.29
C GLY A 79 16.56 14.45 6.30
N VAL A 80 15.29 14.47 5.89
CA VAL A 80 14.13 14.12 6.71
C VAL A 80 13.58 12.76 6.33
N CYS A 81 13.14 11.99 7.31
CA CYS A 81 12.59 10.65 7.09
C CYS A 81 11.05 10.64 7.01
N THR A 82 10.37 11.69 7.49
CA THR A 82 8.91 11.74 7.52
C THR A 82 8.40 13.10 7.05
N LEU A 83 7.20 13.12 6.46
CA LEU A 83 6.57 14.34 5.97
C LEU A 83 6.29 15.36 7.10
N PRO A 84 5.81 14.97 8.30
CA PRO A 84 5.65 15.92 9.40
C PRO A 84 6.99 16.53 9.86
N GLU A 85 8.08 15.77 9.81
CA GLU A 85 9.43 16.28 10.13
C GLU A 85 9.93 17.27 9.07
N TYR A 86 9.65 17.02 7.77
CA TYR A 86 9.89 17.99 6.71
C TYR A 86 9.17 19.31 6.98
N MET A 87 7.88 19.24 7.33
CA MET A 87 7.09 20.44 7.62
C MET A 87 7.60 21.19 8.85
N LYS A 88 8.08 20.48 9.88
CA LYS A 88 8.74 21.11 11.03
C LYS A 88 10.00 21.88 10.64
N ARG A 89 10.88 21.29 9.81
CA ARG A 89 12.11 21.96 9.39
C ARG A 89 11.84 23.17 8.50
N ARG A 90 10.80 23.11 7.66
CA ARG A 90 10.44 24.20 6.74
C ARG A 90 9.69 25.35 7.41
N PHE A 91 8.72 25.05 8.28
CA PHE A 91 7.82 26.05 8.85
C PHE A 91 8.13 26.44 10.30
N GLY A 92 9.04 25.72 10.97
CA GLY A 92 9.47 26.03 12.34
C GLY A 92 8.34 25.84 13.35
N GLY A 93 8.21 24.65 13.94
CA GLY A 93 7.27 24.45 15.03
C GLY A 93 7.01 23.00 15.38
N ASN A 94 7.30 22.62 16.63
CA ASN A 94 7.02 21.28 17.13
C ASN A 94 5.51 20.99 17.20
N ARG A 95 4.69 22.04 17.40
CA ARG A 95 3.22 21.93 17.45
C ARG A 95 2.63 21.48 16.12
N ILE A 96 3.12 22.02 15.01
CA ILE A 96 2.63 21.69 13.65
C ILE A 96 2.96 20.23 13.32
N GLN A 97 4.16 19.75 13.69
CA GLN A 97 4.53 18.35 13.51
C GLN A 97 3.58 17.40 14.24
N VAL A 98 3.32 17.67 15.53
CA VAL A 98 2.47 16.81 16.36
C VAL A 98 1.04 16.83 15.84
N TYR A 99 0.51 17.99 15.45
CA TYR A 99 -0.81 18.10 14.84
C TYR A 99 -0.91 17.32 13.52
N LEU A 100 0.04 17.49 12.61
CA LEU A 100 0.02 16.80 11.31
C LEU A 100 0.22 15.29 11.46
N ALA A 101 1.15 14.87 12.33
CA ALA A 101 1.36 13.45 12.61
C ALA A 101 0.09 12.84 13.23
N GLY A 102 -0.49 13.49 14.25
CA GLY A 102 -1.72 13.04 14.89
C GLY A 102 -2.90 12.97 13.92
N LEU A 103 -3.10 14.03 13.11
CA LEU A 103 -4.14 14.06 12.09
C LEU A 103 -3.94 12.97 11.04
N SER A 104 -2.72 12.80 10.52
CA SER A 104 -2.41 11.75 9.54
C SER A 104 -2.67 10.36 10.10
N LEU A 105 -2.29 10.11 11.36
CA LEU A 105 -2.46 8.81 12.00
C LEU A 105 -3.96 8.52 12.21
N LEU A 106 -4.71 9.52 12.66
CA LEU A 106 -6.16 9.43 12.79
C LEU A 106 -6.81 9.12 11.43
N LEU A 107 -6.48 9.87 10.38
CA LEU A 107 -7.03 9.64 9.04
C LEU A 107 -6.65 8.27 8.48
N TYR A 108 -5.42 7.79 8.72
CA TYR A 108 -5.02 6.45 8.30
C TYR A 108 -5.82 5.36 9.03
N VAL A 109 -6.04 5.50 10.34
CA VAL A 109 -6.83 4.53 11.11
C VAL A 109 -8.29 4.52 10.64
N PHE A 110 -8.93 5.68 10.54
CA PHE A 110 -10.35 5.74 10.20
C PHE A 110 -10.64 5.42 8.74
N THR A 111 -9.80 5.85 7.81
CA THR A 111 -10.04 5.68 6.38
C THR A 111 -9.39 4.39 5.86
N LYS A 112 -8.07 4.27 5.93
CA LYS A 112 -7.35 3.16 5.29
C LYS A 112 -7.59 1.83 6.01
N ILE A 113 -7.42 1.78 7.33
CA ILE A 113 -7.55 0.53 8.09
C ILE A 113 -8.99 0.03 8.07
N SER A 114 -9.98 0.91 8.29
CA SER A 114 -11.40 0.54 8.26
C SER A 114 -11.84 0.00 6.90
N VAL A 115 -11.46 0.67 5.80
CA VAL A 115 -11.84 0.21 4.45
C VAL A 115 -11.19 -1.12 4.14
N ASN A 116 -9.91 -1.32 4.48
CA ASN A 116 -9.24 -2.61 4.27
C ASN A 116 -9.88 -3.74 5.08
N LEU A 117 -10.24 -3.49 6.34
CA LEU A 117 -10.88 -4.49 7.20
C LEU A 117 -12.28 -4.85 6.70
N TYR A 118 -13.07 -3.84 6.33
CA TYR A 118 -14.41 -4.04 5.77
C TYR A 118 -14.36 -4.82 4.45
N SER A 119 -13.51 -4.36 3.52
CA SER A 119 -13.29 -4.97 2.21
C SER A 119 -12.84 -6.44 2.33
N GLY A 120 -11.89 -6.72 3.23
CA GLY A 120 -11.45 -8.09 3.53
C GLY A 120 -12.56 -8.95 4.13
N SER A 121 -13.36 -8.41 5.05
CA SER A 121 -14.46 -9.16 5.68
C SER A 121 -15.59 -9.49 4.71
N LEU A 122 -15.87 -8.58 3.76
CA LEU A 122 -16.85 -8.79 2.70
C LEU A 122 -16.40 -9.93 1.79
N PHE A 123 -15.12 -9.93 1.39
CA PHE A 123 -14.54 -11.02 0.60
C PHE A 123 -14.66 -12.38 1.30
N LEU A 124 -14.33 -12.47 2.58
CA LEU A 124 -14.45 -13.71 3.36
C LEU A 124 -15.90 -14.17 3.48
N THR A 125 -16.83 -13.23 3.64
CA THR A 125 -18.26 -13.51 3.73
C THR A 125 -18.80 -14.07 2.42
N GLU A 126 -18.42 -13.51 1.27
CA GLU A 126 -18.80 -14.05 -0.03
C GLU A 126 -18.19 -15.43 -0.29
N ALA A 127 -16.92 -15.63 0.07
CA ALA A 127 -16.21 -16.88 -0.17
C ALA A 127 -16.64 -18.05 0.75
N LEU A 128 -16.88 -17.78 2.04
CA LEU A 128 -17.18 -18.80 3.06
C LEU A 128 -18.64 -18.80 3.53
N GLN A 129 -19.45 -17.82 3.10
CA GLN A 129 -20.84 -17.62 3.53
C GLN A 129 -21.01 -17.54 5.06
N TRP A 130 -19.99 -16.99 5.75
CA TRP A 130 -19.98 -16.81 7.20
C TRP A 130 -20.50 -15.43 7.62
N ASN A 131 -20.88 -15.29 8.88
CA ASN A 131 -21.31 -14.00 9.42
C ASN A 131 -20.15 -12.98 9.39
N ILE A 132 -20.44 -11.76 8.93
CA ILE A 132 -19.46 -10.67 8.78
C ILE A 132 -18.68 -10.39 10.07
N TRP A 133 -19.32 -10.53 11.24
CA TRP A 133 -18.67 -10.33 12.54
C TRP A 133 -17.56 -11.35 12.81
N VAL A 134 -17.77 -12.60 12.40
CA VAL A 134 -16.77 -13.67 12.54
C VAL A 134 -15.62 -13.46 11.57
N SER A 135 -15.91 -13.04 10.33
CA SER A 135 -14.92 -12.71 9.31
C SER A 135 -14.01 -11.57 9.74
N ILE A 136 -14.56 -10.49 10.31
CA ILE A 136 -13.79 -9.35 10.84
C ILE A 136 -12.84 -9.82 11.96
N LEU A 137 -13.36 -10.60 12.92
CA LEU A 137 -12.57 -11.06 14.06
C LEU A 137 -11.42 -11.97 13.60
N LEU A 138 -11.68 -12.87 12.64
CA LEU A 138 -10.67 -13.75 12.07
C LEU A 138 -9.55 -12.96 11.37
N ILE A 139 -9.91 -11.99 10.51
CA ILE A 139 -8.92 -11.15 9.81
C ILE A 139 -8.11 -10.33 10.81
N LEU A 140 -8.73 -9.76 11.85
CA LEU A 140 -8.03 -9.02 12.91
C LEU A 140 -7.04 -9.90 13.68
N VAL A 141 -7.46 -11.10 14.09
CA VAL A 141 -6.58 -12.03 14.82
C VAL A 141 -5.42 -12.46 13.92
N PHE A 142 -5.69 -12.81 12.67
CA PHE A 142 -4.63 -13.24 11.76
C PHE A 142 -3.64 -12.11 11.46
N THR A 143 -4.15 -10.91 11.16
CA THR A 143 -3.34 -9.71 10.86
C THR A 143 -2.50 -9.28 12.07
N SER A 144 -3.07 -9.30 13.27
CA SER A 144 -2.33 -8.97 14.49
C SER A 144 -1.25 -10.01 14.80
N LEU A 145 -1.52 -11.30 14.59
CA LEU A 145 -0.56 -12.38 14.82
C LEU A 145 0.64 -12.27 13.87
N ILE A 146 0.41 -12.06 12.57
CA ILE A 146 1.51 -11.87 11.61
C ILE A 146 2.31 -10.59 11.89
N THR A 147 1.64 -9.53 12.35
CA THR A 147 2.31 -8.24 12.66
C THR A 147 3.18 -8.35 13.90
N ILE A 148 2.68 -8.97 14.98
CA ILE A 148 3.41 -9.13 16.25
C ILE A 148 4.60 -10.08 16.08
N THR A 149 4.42 -11.19 15.35
CA THR A 149 5.47 -12.21 15.19
C THR A 149 6.58 -11.80 14.25
N GLY A 150 6.28 -11.01 13.22
CA GLY A 150 7.21 -10.70 12.13
C GLY A 150 7.96 -9.36 12.25
N GLY A 151 7.39 -8.36 12.91
CA GLY A 151 7.94 -7.00 12.93
C GLY A 151 7.93 -6.30 11.56
N LEU A 152 8.48 -5.08 11.48
CA LEU A 152 8.41 -4.22 10.27
C LEU A 152 8.99 -4.89 9.01
N ALA A 153 10.07 -5.68 9.13
CA ALA A 153 10.69 -6.34 7.98
C ALA A 153 9.86 -7.51 7.43
N ALA A 154 9.15 -8.24 8.28
CA ALA A 154 8.25 -9.29 7.80
C ALA A 154 7.06 -8.69 7.07
N VAL A 155 6.52 -7.56 7.57
CA VAL A 155 5.43 -6.82 6.91
C VAL A 155 5.85 -6.38 5.50
N ILE A 156 7.04 -5.82 5.36
CA ILE A 156 7.56 -5.43 4.04
C ILE A 156 7.70 -6.65 3.11
N TYR A 157 8.14 -7.80 3.63
CA TYR A 157 8.25 -9.01 2.83
C TYR A 157 6.87 -9.51 2.38
N THR A 158 5.87 -9.53 3.27
CA THR A 158 4.50 -9.90 2.93
C THR A 158 3.88 -8.92 1.94
N ASP A 159 4.16 -7.62 2.04
CA ASP A 159 3.68 -6.61 1.11
C ASP A 159 4.26 -6.80 -0.29
N THR A 160 5.56 -7.11 -0.40
CA THR A 160 6.17 -7.39 -1.71
C THR A 160 5.55 -8.62 -2.38
N LEU A 161 5.30 -9.69 -1.61
CA LEU A 161 4.64 -10.89 -2.10
C LEU A 161 3.19 -10.61 -2.50
N GLN A 162 2.45 -9.85 -1.68
CA GLN A 162 1.09 -9.41 -1.99
C GLN A 162 1.05 -8.64 -3.30
N CYS A 163 2.03 -7.77 -3.55
CA CYS A 163 2.12 -6.99 -4.77
C CYS A 163 2.18 -7.88 -6.03
N PHE A 164 2.99 -8.94 -6.01
CA PHE A 164 3.07 -9.89 -7.12
C PHE A 164 1.76 -10.66 -7.31
N ILE A 165 1.12 -11.10 -6.21
CA ILE A 165 -0.17 -11.78 -6.26
C ILE A 165 -1.24 -10.87 -6.85
N MET A 166 -1.27 -9.58 -6.48
CA MET A 166 -2.25 -8.62 -7.00
C MET A 166 -2.07 -8.38 -8.49
N VAL A 167 -0.83 -8.22 -8.97
CA VAL A 167 -0.55 -8.04 -10.41
C VAL A 167 -0.95 -9.28 -11.19
N ALA A 168 -0.58 -10.48 -10.71
CA ALA A 168 -0.97 -11.73 -11.35
C ALA A 168 -2.49 -11.92 -11.37
N GLY A 169 -3.16 -11.65 -10.24
CA GLY A 169 -4.62 -11.74 -10.11
C GLY A 169 -5.35 -10.77 -11.04
N ALA A 170 -4.88 -9.53 -11.15
CA ALA A 170 -5.43 -8.54 -12.08
C ALA A 170 -5.30 -8.99 -13.54
N LEU A 171 -4.14 -9.53 -13.94
CA LEU A 171 -3.91 -10.05 -15.29
C LEU A 171 -4.84 -11.23 -15.61
N VAL A 172 -4.98 -12.19 -14.68
CA VAL A 172 -5.87 -13.34 -14.87
C VAL A 172 -7.32 -12.89 -14.99
N LEU A 173 -7.78 -11.96 -14.15
CA LEU A 173 -9.13 -11.42 -14.24
C LEU A 173 -9.38 -10.67 -15.55
N ALA A 174 -8.41 -9.90 -16.04
CA ALA A 174 -8.51 -9.21 -17.31
C ALA A 174 -8.68 -10.20 -18.48
N ILE A 175 -7.84 -11.24 -18.53
CA ILE A 175 -7.89 -12.28 -19.57
C ILE A 175 -9.21 -13.07 -19.49
N LEU A 176 -9.63 -13.46 -18.28
CA LEU A 176 -10.88 -14.19 -18.10
C LEU A 176 -12.09 -13.35 -18.51
N SER A 177 -12.09 -12.06 -18.17
CA SER A 177 -13.15 -11.12 -18.57
C SER A 177 -13.29 -11.05 -20.08
N GLU A 178 -12.18 -10.89 -20.80
CA GLU A 178 -12.16 -10.85 -22.27
C GLU A 178 -12.67 -12.17 -22.88
N SER A 179 -12.27 -13.31 -22.33
CA SER A 179 -12.73 -14.62 -22.81
C SER A 179 -14.23 -14.88 -22.57
N ARG A 180 -14.81 -14.34 -21.49
CA ARG A 180 -16.27 -14.40 -21.26
C ARG A 180 -17.03 -13.46 -22.17
N LEU A 181 -16.50 -12.26 -22.45
CA LEU A 181 -17.10 -11.29 -23.38
C LEU A 181 -17.12 -11.80 -24.83
N LEU A 182 -16.13 -12.60 -25.24
CA LEU A 182 -16.10 -13.25 -26.56
C LEU A 182 -17.05 -14.45 -26.68
N CYS A 183 -17.51 -15.01 -25.56
CA CYS A 183 -18.37 -16.19 -25.53
C CYS A 183 -19.86 -15.86 -25.30
N MET A 184 -20.19 -14.57 -25.18
CA MET A 184 -21.54 -14.04 -24.97
C MET A 184 -22.01 -13.28 -26.21
#